data_AF-A0A7J5YBY1-F1
#
_entry.id   AF-A0A7J5YBY1-F1
#
_cell.length_a   1.000
_cell.length_b   1.000
_cell.length_c   1.000
_cell.angle_alpha   90.00
_cell.angle_beta   90.00
_cell.angle_gamma   90.00
#
_symmetry.space_group_name_H-M   'P 1'
#
loop_
_entity.id
_entity.type
_entity.pdbx_description
1 polymer ?
#
loop_
_entity_poly.entity_id
_entity_poly.type
_entity_poly.pdbx_seq_one_letter_code
_entity_poly.pdbx_strand_id
1 'polypeptide(L)'
;MHLLFSLSLLLALLHVTSCLLIGAFNIKQFGDKKSSNTSLIDVISTYKYIVSEPLGRSTYQEQYLFLYTEQTVSVVKNFTYDDKMDAFSREPFVVILTSTECLTYPKALNWSLVSFLSCSPAVKDFVLIPQHTSPDSAVKEVNSLFDVVTDVRARWNTNNILLMGDFNAGCSYVSGADWQQIRLFTDKSFHWLIKDDVDTTDCGHS
;
A
#
# COMPACT_ATOMS: atom_id res chain seq x y z
N MET A 1 20.06 -15.04 39.27
CA MET A 1 18.67 -14.68 38.87
C MET A 1 18.60 -13.48 37.94
N HIS A 2 19.41 -12.43 38.08
CA HIS A 2 19.38 -11.27 37.18
C HIS A 2 19.79 -11.56 35.72
N LEU A 3 20.77 -12.45 35.50
CA LEU A 3 21.30 -12.74 34.16
C LEU A 3 20.33 -13.54 33.25
N LEU A 4 19.50 -14.40 33.84
CA LEU A 4 18.47 -15.17 33.12
C LEU A 4 17.29 -14.28 32.72
N PHE A 5 16.93 -13.32 33.57
CA PHE A 5 15.87 -12.35 33.32
C PHE A 5 16.24 -11.34 32.22
N SER A 6 17.51 -10.93 32.16
CA SER A 6 18.03 -10.07 31.09
C SER A 6 18.11 -10.79 29.74
N LEU A 7 18.44 -12.09 29.72
CA LEU A 7 18.49 -12.87 28.48
C LEU A 7 17.10 -13.14 27.91
N SER A 8 16.10 -13.43 28.76
CA SER A 8 14.71 -13.58 28.35
C SER A 8 14.09 -12.27 27.86
N LEU A 9 14.48 -11.13 28.44
CA LEU A 9 14.06 -9.81 27.98
C LEU A 9 14.68 -9.48 26.62
N LEU A 10 15.96 -9.83 26.42
CA LEU A 10 16.68 -9.64 25.16
C LEU A 10 16.16 -10.56 24.03
N LEU A 11 15.73 -11.79 24.36
CA LEU A 11 15.09 -12.73 23.43
C LEU A 11 13.64 -12.35 23.10
N ALA A 12 12.90 -11.76 24.05
CA ALA A 12 11.56 -11.20 23.80
C ALA A 12 11.61 -9.92 22.94
N LEU A 13 12.72 -9.20 22.98
CA LEU A 13 13.01 -8.08 22.06
C LEU A 13 13.46 -8.56 20.67
N LEU A 14 13.86 -9.83 20.49
CA LEU A 14 14.46 -10.32 19.25
C LEU A 14 13.49 -10.99 18.27
N HIS A 15 12.22 -11.22 18.62
CA HIS A 15 11.22 -11.83 17.73
C HIS A 15 9.83 -11.27 18.04
N VAL A 16 9.28 -10.43 17.16
CA VAL A 16 8.07 -10.66 16.32
C VAL A 16 7.82 -9.34 15.59
N THR A 17 8.38 -9.21 14.39
CA THR A 17 7.90 -8.27 13.39
C THR A 17 7.59 -9.08 12.14
N SER A 18 6.40 -9.66 12.07
CA SER A 18 5.81 -9.93 10.77
C SER A 18 5.46 -8.58 10.19
N CYS A 19 6.42 -7.96 9.51
CA CYS A 19 6.16 -6.70 8.84
C CYS A 19 5.10 -6.95 7.77
N LEU A 20 4.11 -6.05 7.68
CA LEU A 20 3.24 -5.98 6.52
C LEU A 20 4.12 -5.78 5.29
N LEU A 21 4.26 -6.83 4.48
CA LEU A 21 4.98 -6.77 3.21
C LEU A 21 4.02 -6.24 2.15
N ILE A 22 4.31 -5.02 1.69
CA ILE A 22 3.54 -4.37 0.64
C ILE A 22 4.32 -4.55 -0.67
N GLY A 23 3.74 -5.29 -1.60
CA GLY A 23 4.25 -5.44 -2.96
C GLY A 23 3.32 -4.75 -3.96
N ALA A 24 3.90 -4.12 -4.98
CA ALA A 24 3.18 -3.58 -6.12
C ALA A 24 3.56 -4.38 -7.38
N PHE A 25 2.59 -4.70 -8.23
CA PHE A 25 2.82 -5.36 -9.50
C PHE A 25 1.75 -4.95 -10.51
N ASN A 26 2.17 -4.69 -11.75
CA ASN A 26 1.27 -4.22 -12.81
C ASN A 26 0.47 -5.39 -13.40
N ILE A 27 -0.86 -5.29 -13.39
CA ILE A 27 -1.76 -6.27 -14.01
C ILE A 27 -2.58 -5.59 -15.10
N LYS A 28 -2.23 -5.88 -16.35
CA LYS A 28 -3.00 -5.42 -17.53
C LYS A 28 -4.47 -5.83 -17.49
N GLN A 29 -4.74 -7.09 -17.17
CA GLN A 29 -6.11 -7.57 -16.98
C GLN A 29 -6.07 -8.83 -16.13
N PHE A 30 -6.89 -8.89 -15.09
CA PHE A 30 -7.09 -10.12 -14.32
C PHE A 30 -8.27 -10.89 -14.95
N GLY A 31 -7.99 -11.54 -16.09
CA GLY A 31 -8.99 -12.33 -16.82
C GLY A 31 -8.79 -13.84 -16.65
N ASP A 32 -9.72 -14.61 -17.22
CA ASP A 32 -9.76 -16.08 -17.15
C ASP A 32 -8.43 -16.76 -17.55
N LYS A 33 -7.66 -16.15 -18.46
CA LYS A 33 -6.33 -16.64 -18.88
C LYS A 33 -5.26 -16.51 -17.79
N LYS A 34 -5.33 -15.51 -16.93
CA LYS A 34 -4.42 -15.36 -15.79
C LYS A 34 -4.90 -16.19 -14.59
N SER A 35 -6.21 -16.24 -14.35
CA SER A 35 -6.76 -17.08 -13.27
C SER A 35 -6.66 -18.58 -13.55
N SER A 36 -6.45 -19.03 -14.79
CA SER A 36 -6.19 -20.43 -15.14
C SER A 36 -4.72 -20.86 -15.04
N ASN A 37 -3.80 -19.94 -14.70
CA ASN A 37 -2.40 -20.28 -14.45
C ASN A 37 -2.28 -20.93 -13.07
N THR A 38 -1.75 -22.14 -13.00
CA THR A 38 -1.63 -22.93 -11.76
C THR A 38 -0.83 -22.21 -10.67
N SER A 39 0.20 -21.44 -11.03
CA SER A 39 0.97 -20.66 -10.05
C SER A 39 0.16 -19.48 -9.49
N LEU A 40 -0.73 -18.89 -10.29
CA LEU A 40 -1.64 -17.85 -9.83
C LEU A 40 -2.79 -18.45 -9.00
N ILE A 41 -3.31 -19.63 -9.35
CA ILE A 41 -4.28 -20.37 -8.53
C ILE A 41 -3.71 -20.68 -7.15
N ASP A 42 -2.44 -21.09 -7.05
CA ASP A 42 -1.80 -21.35 -5.75
C ASP A 42 -1.66 -20.06 -4.91
N VAL A 43 -1.38 -18.93 -5.55
CA VAL A 43 -1.38 -17.62 -4.88
C VAL A 43 -2.79 -17.22 -4.45
N ILE A 44 -3.80 -17.36 -5.31
CA ILE A 44 -5.20 -17.01 -5.01
C ILE A 44 -5.81 -17.96 -3.98
N SER A 45 -5.35 -19.21 -3.89
CA SER A 45 -5.79 -20.16 -2.87
C SER A 45 -5.15 -19.89 -1.51
N THR A 46 -3.96 -19.28 -1.50
CA THR A 46 -3.21 -18.94 -0.28
C THR A 46 -3.55 -17.55 0.26
N TYR A 47 -3.86 -16.59 -0.61
CA TYR A 47 -4.10 -15.19 -0.28
C TYR A 47 -5.55 -14.78 -0.57
N LYS A 48 -6.10 -13.89 0.26
CA LYS A 48 -7.29 -13.13 -0.11
C LYS A 48 -6.90 -12.00 -1.05
N TYR A 49 -7.89 -11.52 -1.79
CA TYR A 49 -7.66 -10.41 -2.70
C TYR A 49 -8.83 -9.45 -2.78
N ILE A 50 -8.53 -8.23 -3.22
CA ILE A 50 -9.51 -7.26 -3.68
C ILE A 50 -8.99 -6.61 -4.96
N VAL A 51 -9.86 -6.46 -5.95
CA VAL A 51 -9.53 -5.96 -7.29
C VAL A 51 -10.46 -4.82 -7.67
N SER A 52 -9.95 -3.80 -8.36
CA SER A 52 -10.75 -2.72 -8.94
C SER A 52 -11.52 -3.17 -10.19
N GLU A 53 -12.47 -2.38 -10.67
CA GLU A 53 -12.88 -2.45 -12.07
C GLU A 53 -11.70 -2.19 -13.04
N PRO A 54 -11.81 -2.58 -14.32
CA PRO A 54 -10.88 -2.13 -15.35
C PRO A 54 -10.91 -0.61 -15.52
N LEU A 55 -9.75 0.03 -15.37
CA LEU A 55 -9.57 1.48 -15.42
C LEU A 55 -8.66 1.85 -16.60
N GLY A 56 -9.00 2.90 -17.32
CA GLY A 56 -8.24 3.33 -18.50
C GLY A 56 -9.08 4.16 -19.46
N ARG A 57 -8.46 5.19 -20.04
CA ARG A 57 -9.09 6.09 -21.03
C ARG A 57 -9.32 5.48 -22.41
N SER A 58 -8.78 4.29 -22.67
CA SER A 58 -8.79 3.66 -23.99
C SER A 58 -9.29 2.21 -23.93
N THR A 59 -9.20 1.48 -25.04
CA THR A 59 -9.41 0.03 -25.05
C THR A 59 -8.36 -0.72 -24.24
N TYR A 60 -7.21 -0.10 -23.99
CA TYR A 60 -6.23 -0.56 -23.04
C TYR A 60 -6.62 -0.09 -21.64
N GLN A 61 -6.96 -1.03 -20.77
CA GLN A 61 -7.33 -0.84 -19.37
C GLN A 61 -6.43 -1.68 -18.48
N GLU A 62 -6.33 -1.31 -17.21
CA GLU A 62 -5.58 -2.01 -16.17
C GLU A 62 -6.40 -2.12 -14.89
N GLN A 63 -6.02 -3.01 -13.98
CA GLN A 63 -6.71 -3.18 -12.70
C GLN A 63 -5.72 -3.12 -11.54
N TYR A 64 -6.15 -2.51 -10.44
CA TYR A 64 -5.44 -2.60 -9.17
C TYR A 64 -5.85 -3.89 -8.46
N LEU A 65 -4.86 -4.69 -8.04
CA LEU A 65 -5.05 -5.91 -7.26
C LEU A 65 -4.25 -5.81 -5.96
N PHE A 66 -4.93 -5.95 -4.84
CA PHE A 66 -4.30 -6.20 -3.55
C PHE A 66 -4.40 -7.68 -3.21
N LEU A 67 -3.26 -8.30 -2.89
CA LEU A 67 -3.20 -9.63 -2.29
C LEU A 67 -2.83 -9.48 -0.82
N TYR A 68 -3.55 -10.15 0.08
CA TYR A 68 -3.34 -10.04 1.51
C TYR A 68 -3.70 -11.33 2.25
N THR A 69 -3.26 -11.44 3.51
CA THR A 69 -3.59 -12.57 4.39
C THR A 69 -4.49 -12.10 5.52
N GLU A 70 -5.56 -12.84 5.83
CA GLU A 70 -6.48 -12.47 6.93
C GLU A 70 -5.80 -12.54 8.31
N GLN A 71 -4.66 -13.22 8.40
CA GLN A 71 -3.81 -13.25 9.58
C GLN A 71 -3.12 -11.90 9.85
N THR A 72 -2.92 -11.06 8.84
CA THR A 72 -2.25 -9.76 8.96
C THR A 72 -3.20 -8.59 8.86
N VAL A 73 -4.14 -8.63 7.91
CA VAL A 73 -5.09 -7.55 7.65
C VAL A 73 -6.44 -8.06 7.15
N SER A 74 -7.48 -7.25 7.31
CA SER A 74 -8.79 -7.44 6.67
C SER A 74 -9.23 -6.17 5.95
N VAL A 75 -9.87 -6.32 4.80
CA VAL A 75 -10.48 -5.18 4.08
C VAL A 75 -11.72 -4.71 4.84
N VAL A 76 -11.74 -3.43 5.22
CA VAL A 76 -12.90 -2.82 5.89
C VAL A 76 -13.90 -2.28 4.86
N LYS A 77 -13.42 -1.50 3.89
CA LYS A 77 -14.20 -0.90 2.80
C LYS A 77 -13.25 -0.37 1.73
N ASN A 78 -13.79 -0.02 0.57
CA ASN A 78 -13.05 0.49 -0.57
C ASN A 78 -13.94 1.41 -1.42
N PHE A 79 -13.31 2.19 -2.29
CA PHE A 79 -13.97 2.92 -3.38
C PHE A 79 -12.97 3.30 -4.47
N THR A 80 -13.44 3.45 -5.71
CA THR A 80 -12.69 4.13 -6.77
C THR A 80 -12.95 5.62 -6.67
N TYR A 81 -11.88 6.44 -6.68
CA TYR A 81 -11.99 7.89 -6.57
C TYR A 81 -12.79 8.49 -7.74
N ASP A 82 -13.75 9.36 -7.42
CA ASP A 82 -14.59 10.06 -8.40
C ASP A 82 -13.81 11.22 -9.02
N ASP A 83 -13.14 10.95 -10.14
CA ASP A 83 -12.26 11.89 -10.83
C ASP A 83 -13.02 12.91 -11.69
N LYS A 84 -13.77 13.80 -11.04
CA LYS A 84 -14.58 14.85 -11.70
C LYS A 84 -13.76 15.79 -12.58
N MET A 85 -12.47 15.95 -12.29
CA MET A 85 -11.57 16.85 -13.00
C MET A 85 -10.82 16.13 -14.13
N ASP A 86 -11.09 14.85 -14.34
CA ASP A 86 -10.46 14.04 -15.38
C ASP A 86 -8.92 14.15 -15.31
N ALA A 87 -8.38 14.01 -14.10
CA ALA A 87 -6.97 14.14 -13.78
C ALA A 87 -6.19 12.87 -14.11
N PHE A 88 -6.77 11.69 -13.89
CA PHE A 88 -6.09 10.40 -13.89
C PHE A 88 -6.35 9.60 -15.16
N SER A 89 -5.35 8.85 -15.61
CA SER A 89 -5.55 7.85 -16.66
C SER A 89 -6.21 6.57 -16.12
N ARG A 90 -5.97 6.30 -14.84
CA ARG A 90 -6.56 5.22 -14.04
C ARG A 90 -6.88 5.80 -12.66
N GLU A 91 -8.16 5.87 -12.35
CA GLU A 91 -8.68 6.47 -11.13
C GLU A 91 -8.18 5.71 -9.89
N PRO A 92 -7.68 6.39 -8.84
CA PRO A 92 -7.15 5.72 -7.66
C PRO A 92 -8.16 4.78 -6.98
N PHE A 93 -7.76 3.52 -6.76
CA PHE A 93 -8.56 2.53 -6.06
C PHE A 93 -8.23 2.50 -4.56
N VAL A 94 -9.03 3.20 -3.76
CA VAL A 94 -8.76 3.44 -2.34
C VAL A 94 -9.29 2.28 -1.49
N VAL A 95 -8.42 1.65 -0.70
CA VAL A 95 -8.77 0.52 0.18
C VAL A 95 -8.36 0.82 1.62
N ILE A 96 -9.29 0.68 2.56
CA ILE A 96 -8.97 0.72 3.99
C ILE A 96 -8.85 -0.70 4.54
N LEU A 97 -7.71 -0.95 5.18
CA LEU A 97 -7.36 -2.20 5.82
C LEU A 97 -7.34 -2.00 7.33
N THR A 98 -7.82 -3.00 8.06
CA THR A 98 -7.62 -3.08 9.51
C THR A 98 -6.59 -4.16 9.80
N SER A 99 -5.59 -3.85 10.63
CA SER A 99 -4.61 -4.83 11.07
C SER A 99 -5.27 -5.82 12.01
N THR A 100 -5.22 -7.10 11.63
CA THR A 100 -5.66 -8.22 12.47
C THR A 100 -4.51 -8.76 13.32
N GLU A 101 -3.30 -8.24 13.10
CA GLU A 101 -2.10 -8.72 13.73
C GLU A 101 -1.99 -8.24 15.18
N CYS A 102 -2.21 -9.19 16.08
CA CYS A 102 -1.69 -9.07 17.42
C CYS A 102 -0.19 -9.27 17.41
N LEU A 103 0.56 -8.36 18.06
CA LEU A 103 1.86 -8.69 18.62
C LEU A 103 1.66 -9.89 19.53
N THR A 104 1.79 -11.07 18.96
CA THR A 104 1.62 -12.33 19.66
C THR A 104 2.88 -12.49 20.47
N TYR A 105 2.77 -12.32 21.79
CA TYR A 105 3.81 -12.74 22.70
C TYR A 105 4.23 -14.17 22.34
N PRO A 106 5.53 -14.49 22.33
CA PRO A 106 6.00 -15.80 21.92
C PRO A 106 5.25 -16.89 22.70
N LYS A 107 4.86 -17.97 21.99
CA LYS A 107 4.11 -19.15 22.49
C LYS A 107 4.79 -19.91 23.66
N ALA A 108 5.82 -19.34 24.30
CA ALA A 108 6.55 -19.87 25.43
C ALA A 108 5.91 -19.54 26.80
N LEU A 109 4.88 -18.68 26.85
CA LEU A 109 4.14 -18.38 28.07
C LEU A 109 2.77 -19.07 28.08
N ASN A 110 2.38 -19.56 29.26
CA ASN A 110 1.10 -20.25 29.50
C ASN A 110 -0.09 -19.38 29.07
N TRP A 111 -0.84 -19.87 28.08
CA TRP A 111 -2.01 -19.20 27.48
C TRP A 111 -3.08 -18.77 28.49
N SER A 112 -3.22 -19.45 29.62
CA SER A 112 -4.20 -19.08 30.67
C SER A 112 -3.86 -17.78 31.41
N LEU A 113 -2.63 -17.27 31.31
CA LEU A 113 -2.22 -15.99 31.90
C LEU A 113 -2.22 -14.84 30.89
N VAL A 114 -2.22 -15.13 29.59
CA VAL A 114 -2.10 -14.13 28.51
C VAL A 114 -3.46 -13.73 27.93
N SER A 115 -4.53 -14.49 28.20
CA SER A 115 -5.89 -14.18 27.70
C SER A 115 -6.48 -12.85 28.20
N PHE A 116 -5.84 -12.20 29.19
CA PHE A 116 -6.24 -10.90 29.73
C PHE A 116 -5.45 -9.73 29.14
N LEU A 117 -4.39 -9.97 28.36
CA LEU A 117 -3.63 -8.91 27.70
C LEU A 117 -4.32 -8.58 26.38
N SER A 118 -5.02 -7.45 26.36
CA SER A 118 -5.61 -6.89 25.14
C SER A 118 -4.49 -6.59 24.15
N CYS A 119 -4.47 -7.35 23.07
CA CYS A 119 -3.66 -7.05 21.91
C CYS A 119 -4.27 -5.82 21.21
N SER A 120 -3.45 -4.81 20.94
CA SER A 120 -3.81 -3.72 20.04
C SER A 120 -2.70 -3.54 19.00
N PRO A 121 -3.01 -3.59 17.71
CA PRO A 121 -2.04 -3.22 16.69
C PRO A 121 -1.62 -1.76 16.85
N ALA A 122 -0.37 -1.43 16.50
CA ALA A 122 0.17 -0.07 16.59
C ALA A 122 -0.61 0.93 15.70
N VAL A 123 -1.18 0.44 14.60
CA VAL A 123 -2.15 1.14 13.76
C VAL A 123 -3.32 0.18 13.52
N LYS A 124 -4.52 0.54 13.98
CA LYS A 124 -5.73 -0.26 13.74
C LYS A 124 -6.12 -0.21 12.28
N ASP A 125 -6.43 0.99 11.77
CA ASP A 125 -6.91 1.17 10.41
C ASP A 125 -5.99 2.09 9.63
N PHE A 126 -5.64 1.67 8.41
CA PHE A 126 -4.84 2.45 7.47
C PHE A 126 -5.37 2.28 6.04
N VAL A 127 -5.15 3.30 5.23
CA VAL A 127 -5.62 3.39 3.85
C VAL A 127 -4.45 3.15 2.91
N LEU A 128 -4.66 2.29 1.92
CA LEU A 128 -3.76 2.13 0.78
C LEU A 128 -4.38 2.79 -0.45
N ILE A 129 -3.58 3.61 -1.13
CA ILE A 129 -3.93 4.27 -2.38
C ILE A 129 -2.88 3.85 -3.41
N PRO A 130 -3.16 2.83 -4.25
CA PRO A 130 -2.28 2.47 -5.33
C PRO A 130 -2.44 3.48 -6.47
N GLN A 131 -1.34 3.88 -7.10
CA GLN A 131 -1.40 4.62 -8.35
C GLN A 131 -0.34 4.13 -9.32
N HIS A 132 -0.79 3.87 -10.54
CA HIS A 132 0.07 3.77 -11.71
C HIS A 132 -0.25 4.99 -12.57
N THR A 133 0.67 5.94 -12.66
CA THR A 133 0.44 7.18 -13.43
C THR A 133 0.73 6.97 -14.91
N SER A 134 0.15 7.79 -15.79
CA SER A 134 0.64 7.87 -17.17
C SER A 134 1.98 8.63 -17.20
N PRO A 135 3.03 8.14 -17.87
CA PRO A 135 4.30 8.85 -17.98
C PRO A 135 4.14 10.27 -18.54
N ASP A 136 3.26 10.43 -19.55
CA ASP A 136 2.99 11.73 -20.20
C ASP A 136 2.23 12.72 -19.30
N SER A 137 1.70 12.27 -18.16
CA SER A 137 0.90 13.07 -17.24
C SER A 137 1.33 12.89 -15.78
N ALA A 138 2.55 12.39 -15.54
CA ALA A 138 3.04 12.03 -14.21
C ALA A 138 2.93 13.21 -13.22
N VAL A 139 3.41 14.40 -13.60
CA VAL A 139 3.33 15.61 -12.75
C VAL A 139 1.89 15.94 -12.37
N LYS A 140 0.95 15.90 -13.34
CA LYS A 140 -0.47 16.19 -13.11
C LYS A 140 -1.08 15.15 -12.17
N GLU A 141 -0.92 13.87 -12.48
CA GLU A 141 -1.51 12.77 -11.70
C GLU A 141 -0.95 12.72 -10.27
N VAL A 142 0.37 12.80 -10.09
CA VAL A 142 0.99 12.82 -8.76
C VAL A 142 0.55 14.05 -7.96
N ASN A 143 0.44 15.23 -8.59
CA ASN A 143 -0.08 16.41 -7.89
C ASN A 143 -1.56 16.26 -7.52
N SER A 144 -2.37 15.59 -8.34
CA SER A 144 -3.79 15.35 -8.08
C SER A 144 -4.04 14.31 -6.97
N LEU A 145 -3.08 13.43 -6.66
CA LEU A 145 -3.17 12.53 -5.51
C LEU A 145 -3.31 13.28 -4.17
N PHE A 146 -2.88 14.55 -4.09
CA PHE A 146 -3.16 15.40 -2.93
C PHE A 146 -4.67 15.57 -2.67
N ASP A 147 -5.46 15.71 -3.74
CA ASP A 147 -6.91 15.90 -3.64
C ASP A 147 -7.60 14.59 -3.23
N VAL A 148 -7.05 13.45 -3.67
CA VAL A 148 -7.50 12.11 -3.25
C VAL A 148 -7.29 11.92 -1.75
N VAL A 149 -6.11 12.29 -1.23
CA VAL A 149 -5.82 12.25 0.21
C VAL A 149 -6.77 13.16 0.98
N THR A 150 -7.10 14.33 0.43
CA THR A 150 -8.03 15.28 1.03
C THR A 150 -9.45 14.70 1.08
N ASP A 151 -9.93 14.04 0.02
CA ASP A 151 -11.22 13.33 0.02
C ASP A 151 -11.23 12.21 1.06
N VAL A 152 -10.19 11.37 1.11
CA VAL A 152 -10.08 10.27 2.08
C VAL A 152 -10.12 10.79 3.52
N ARG A 153 -9.40 11.87 3.82
CA ARG A 153 -9.42 12.53 5.13
C ARG A 153 -10.83 13.00 5.48
N ALA A 154 -11.52 13.67 4.55
CA ALA A 154 -12.89 14.15 4.77
C ALA A 154 -13.90 13.01 4.91
N ARG A 155 -13.75 11.95 4.11
CA ARG A 155 -14.69 10.83 4.01
C ARG A 155 -14.57 9.89 5.20
N TRP A 156 -13.36 9.60 5.66
CA TRP A 156 -13.08 8.55 6.66
C TRP A 156 -12.39 9.05 7.92
N ASN A 157 -12.11 10.34 8.03
CA ASN A 157 -11.51 10.96 9.22
C ASN A 157 -10.22 10.25 9.67
N THR A 158 -9.32 9.96 8.72
CA THR A 158 -8.05 9.28 8.97
C THR A 158 -6.88 10.01 8.30
N ASN A 159 -5.73 9.97 8.96
CA ASN A 159 -4.44 10.42 8.43
C ASN A 159 -3.46 9.26 8.17
N ASN A 160 -3.85 8.02 8.52
CA ASN A 160 -3.04 6.83 8.28
C ASN A 160 -3.22 6.40 6.82
N ILE A 161 -2.56 7.10 5.91
CA ILE A 161 -2.72 6.92 4.47
C ILE A 161 -1.34 6.65 3.87
N LEU A 162 -1.22 5.54 3.15
CA LEU A 162 -0.05 5.21 2.36
C LEU A 162 -0.44 5.29 0.87
N LEU A 163 0.23 6.18 0.16
CA LEU A 163 0.21 6.19 -1.30
C LEU A 163 1.38 5.35 -1.81
N MET A 164 1.14 4.53 -2.83
CA MET A 164 2.14 3.59 -3.34
C MET A 164 1.89 3.28 -4.81
N GLY A 165 2.91 2.81 -5.52
CA GLY A 165 2.78 2.33 -6.90
C GLY A 165 3.81 2.96 -7.83
N ASP A 166 3.58 2.79 -9.12
CA ASP A 166 4.46 3.32 -10.17
C ASP A 166 4.02 4.74 -10.54
N PHE A 167 4.62 5.72 -9.87
CA PHE A 167 4.29 7.13 -10.07
C PHE A 167 4.96 7.75 -11.29
N ASN A 168 5.84 7.02 -11.99
CA ASN A 168 6.72 7.58 -13.03
C ASN A 168 7.42 8.87 -12.53
N ALA A 169 7.78 8.93 -11.24
CA ALA A 169 8.22 10.15 -10.56
C ALA A 169 9.73 10.39 -10.65
N GLY A 170 10.29 10.27 -11.86
CA GLY A 170 11.72 10.45 -12.09
C GLY A 170 12.10 10.54 -13.57
N CYS A 171 13.40 10.48 -13.84
CA CYS A 171 13.96 10.50 -15.20
C CYS A 171 13.44 11.69 -16.03
N SER A 172 12.95 11.45 -17.25
CA SER A 172 12.40 12.50 -18.12
C SER A 172 10.94 12.85 -17.83
N TYR A 173 10.26 12.09 -16.96
CA TYR A 173 8.82 12.24 -16.71
C TYR A 173 8.52 13.30 -15.65
N VAL A 174 9.39 13.44 -14.65
CA VAL A 174 9.33 14.49 -13.62
C VAL A 174 10.73 15.09 -13.47
N SER A 175 10.92 16.32 -13.96
CA SER A 175 12.20 17.02 -13.83
C SER A 175 12.38 17.64 -12.44
N GLY A 176 13.61 18.06 -12.11
CA GLY A 176 13.91 18.75 -10.86
C GLY A 176 13.04 19.99 -10.59
N ALA A 177 12.63 20.71 -11.64
CA ALA A 177 11.76 21.87 -11.53
C ALA A 177 10.27 21.50 -11.33
N ASP A 178 9.84 20.34 -11.83
CA ASP A 178 8.46 19.89 -11.74
C ASP A 178 8.05 19.51 -10.33
N TRP A 179 9.00 19.07 -9.50
CA TRP A 179 8.76 18.75 -8.09
C TRP A 179 8.14 19.89 -7.28
N GLN A 180 8.43 21.15 -7.65
CA GLN A 180 7.83 22.32 -6.98
C GLN A 180 6.35 22.53 -7.33
N GLN A 181 5.84 21.86 -8.37
CA GLN A 181 4.43 21.90 -8.76
C GLN A 181 3.61 20.82 -8.05
N ILE A 182 4.27 19.81 -7.45
CA ILE A 182 3.63 18.66 -6.82
C ILE A 182 3.36 18.97 -5.34
N ARG A 183 2.07 19.12 -4.98
CA ARG A 183 1.64 19.38 -3.60
C ARG A 183 2.06 18.27 -2.64
N LEU A 184 2.03 17.02 -3.08
CA LEU A 184 2.53 15.88 -2.27
C LEU A 184 4.01 16.00 -1.89
N PHE A 185 4.82 16.73 -2.65
CA PHE A 185 6.25 16.90 -2.40
C PHE A 185 6.56 18.20 -1.63
N THR A 186 5.86 19.28 -1.98
CA THR A 186 6.06 20.59 -1.36
C THR A 186 5.46 20.67 0.04
N ASP A 187 4.33 19.99 0.30
CA ASP A 187 3.72 19.87 1.62
C ASP A 187 4.52 18.89 2.49
N LYS A 188 5.11 19.41 3.57
CA LYS A 188 5.99 18.66 4.49
C LYS A 188 5.26 17.77 5.49
N SER A 189 3.92 17.74 5.45
CA SER A 189 3.13 16.73 6.15
C SER A 189 3.18 15.36 5.48
N PHE A 190 3.62 15.28 4.22
CA PHE A 190 3.85 14.03 3.52
C PHE A 190 5.30 13.56 3.68
N HIS A 191 5.46 12.25 3.90
CA HIS A 191 6.76 11.62 4.04
C HIS A 191 7.00 10.68 2.86
N TRP A 192 8.00 11.02 2.03
CA TRP A 192 8.46 10.18 0.93
C TRP A 192 9.45 9.15 1.48
N LEU A 193 9.01 7.88 1.53
CA LEU A 193 9.81 6.78 2.07
C LEU A 193 10.90 6.33 1.08
N ILE A 194 10.56 6.33 -0.21
CA ILE A 194 11.51 6.20 -1.31
C ILE A 194 11.81 7.60 -1.81
N LYS A 195 13.09 7.97 -1.73
CA LYS A 195 13.58 9.29 -2.12
C LYS A 195 14.08 9.26 -3.57
N ASP A 196 14.22 10.44 -4.15
CA ASP A 196 14.66 10.63 -5.54
C ASP A 196 16.08 10.11 -5.83
N ASP A 197 16.88 9.82 -4.79
CA ASP A 197 18.20 9.20 -4.90
C ASP A 197 18.17 7.66 -4.96
N VAL A 198 16.99 7.06 -4.86
CA VAL A 198 16.77 5.62 -4.97
C VAL A 198 16.32 5.27 -6.38
N ASP A 199 17.16 4.50 -7.08
CA ASP A 199 16.81 3.96 -8.39
C ASP A 199 15.73 2.87 -8.25
N THR A 200 14.55 3.14 -8.82
CA THR A 200 13.42 2.20 -8.86
C THR A 200 13.05 1.77 -10.28
N THR A 201 13.81 2.15 -11.32
CA THR A 201 13.49 1.86 -12.73
C THR A 201 14.72 1.76 -13.63
N ASP A 202 14.70 0.79 -14.54
CA ASP A 202 15.53 0.67 -15.75
C ASP A 202 15.14 1.79 -16.75
N CYS A 203 15.36 3.06 -16.39
CA CYS A 203 15.31 4.16 -17.35
C CYS A 203 16.46 3.92 -18.32
N GLY A 204 16.17 3.27 -19.45
CA GLY A 204 17.13 2.99 -20.50
C GLY A 204 17.95 4.25 -20.76
N HIS A 205 19.20 4.24 -20.29
CA HIS A 205 20.17 5.23 -20.71
C HIS A 205 20.30 5.04 -22.21
N SER A 206 19.98 6.11 -22.93
CA SER A 206 20.08 6.18 -24.39
C SER A 206 21.45 5.73 -24.88
#